data_AF-A0A7C1W4U7-F1
#
_entry.id   AF-A0A7C1W4U7-F1
#
_cell.length_a   1.000
_cell.length_b   1.000
_cell.length_c   1.000
_cell.angle_alpha   90.00
_cell.angle_beta   90.00
_cell.angle_gamma   90.00
#
_symmetry.space_group_name_H-M   'P 1'
#
loop_
_entity.id
_entity.type
_entity.pdbx_description
1 polymer ?
#
loop_
_entity_poly.entity_id
_entity_poly.type
_entity_poly.pdbx_seq_one_letter_code
_entity_poly.pdbx_strand_id
1 'polypeptide(L)' 'GRAIPESGGKNFSSIHWDILKDMKNGKIYADGEVFYENGKFLI' A
#
# COMPACT_ATOMS: atom_id res chain seq x y z
N GLY A 1 0.49 2.18 -13.59
CA GLY A 1 -0.43 1.09 -13.29
C GLY A 1 -1.74 1.35 -14.02
N ARG A 2 -2.74 0.49 -13.79
CA ARG A 2 -4.07 0.70 -14.36
C ARG A 2 -5.10 0.52 -13.25
N ALA A 3 -5.70 1.62 -12.81
CA ALA A 3 -6.75 1.58 -11.82
C ALA A 3 -7.98 0.83 -12.37
N ILE A 4 -8.69 0.16 -11.47
CA ILE A 4 -10.01 -0.42 -11.74
C ILE A 4 -10.99 0.74 -11.95
N PRO A 5 -11.70 0.86 -13.10
CA PRO A 5 -12.53 2.03 -13.39
C PRO A 5 -13.64 2.27 -12.35
N GLU A 6 -14.23 1.20 -11.83
CA GLU A 6 -15.36 1.24 -10.90
C GLU A 6 -14.96 1.78 -9.51
N SER A 7 -13.66 1.81 -9.19
CA SER A 7 -13.17 2.37 -7.93
C SER A 7 -12.93 3.88 -7.99
N GLY A 8 -13.20 4.53 -9.12
CA GLY A 8 -13.00 5.98 -9.31
C GLY A 8 -11.52 6.40 -9.39
N GLY A 9 -10.60 5.45 -9.53
CA GLY A 9 -9.17 5.71 -9.65
C GLY A 9 -8.83 6.38 -10.99
N LYS A 10 -7.99 7.43 -10.94
CA LYS A 10 -7.56 8.19 -12.14
C LYS A 10 -6.29 7.64 -12.81
N ASN A 11 -5.66 6.62 -12.23
CA ASN A 11 -4.38 6.10 -12.73
C ASN A 11 -4.61 5.31 -14.04
N PHE A 12 -4.19 5.89 -15.15
CA PHE A 12 -4.24 5.28 -16.47
C PHE A 12 -2.85 5.32 -17.10
N SER A 13 -2.11 4.22 -17.00
CA SER A 13 -0.77 4.09 -17.57
C SER A 13 -0.56 2.69 -18.15
N SER A 14 0.20 2.62 -19.23
CA SER A 14 0.62 1.35 -19.86
C SER A 14 1.71 0.62 -19.08
N ILE A 15 2.42 1.33 -18.20
CA ILE A 15 3.50 0.75 -17.37
C ILE A 15 2.96 0.48 -15.97
N HIS A 16 3.20 -0.74 -15.47
CA HIS A 16 2.88 -1.16 -14.11
C HIS A 16 4.14 -1.72 -13.45
N TRP A 17 4.48 -1.20 -12.28
CA TRP A 17 5.66 -1.65 -11.54
C TRP A 17 5.34 -1.68 -10.04
N ASP A 18 5.61 -2.83 -9.43
CA ASP A 18 5.52 -3.04 -7.99
C ASP A 18 6.92 -2.96 -7.35
N ILE A 19 7.02 -2.26 -6.22
CA ILE A 19 8.26 -2.09 -5.46
C ILE A 19 8.10 -2.76 -4.10
N LEU A 20 9.05 -3.62 -3.74
CA LEU A 20 9.11 -4.23 -2.42
C LEU A 20 10.00 -3.39 -1.50
N LYS A 21 9.54 -3.22 -0.25
CA LYS A 21 10.31 -2.59 0.82
C LYS A 21 10.31 -3.51 2.04
N ASP A 22 11.46 -3.65 2.70
CA ASP A 22 11.53 -4.34 3.98
C ASP A 22 10.77 -3.56 5.05
N MET A 23 10.07 -4.28 5.94
CA MET A 23 9.25 -3.68 6.99
C MET A 23 9.83 -3.88 8.39
N LYS A 24 11.12 -4.24 8.50
CA LYS A 24 11.78 -4.53 9.79
C LYS A 24 11.76 -3.31 10.73
N ASN A 25 11.86 -2.11 10.17
CA ASN A 25 11.75 -0.83 10.87
C ASN A 25 10.61 0.04 10.29
N GLY A 26 9.60 -0.60 9.68
CA GLY A 26 8.51 0.07 8.98
C GLY A 26 7.22 0.09 9.81
N LYS A 27 6.35 1.05 9.52
CA LYS A 27 4.99 1.14 10.05
C LYS A 27 3.99 1.27 8.91
N ILE A 28 2.82 0.66 9.04
CA ILE A 28 1.68 0.86 8.14
C ILE A 28 0.54 1.45 8.94
N TYR A 29 -0.01 2.55 8.43
CA TYR A 29 -1.16 3.25 8.99
C TYR A 29 -2.40 2.98 8.12
N ALA A 30 -3.54 2.75 8.75
CA ALA A 30 -4.86 2.71 8.12
C ALA A 30 -5.80 3.57 8.97
N ASP A 31 -6.58 4.45 8.33
CA ASP A 31 -7.50 5.37 9.01
C ASP A 31 -6.86 6.23 10.12
N GLY A 32 -5.56 6.53 9.99
CA GLY A 32 -4.79 7.29 10.98
C GLY A 32 -4.21 6.46 12.13
N GLU A 33 -4.50 5.16 12.18
CA GLU A 33 -4.05 4.24 13.23
C GLU A 33 -2.95 3.29 12.72
N VAL A 34 -1.96 2.98 13.57
CA VAL A 34 -0.94 1.97 13.24
C VAL A 34 -1.55 0.58 13.43
N PHE A 35 -1.55 -0.23 12.37
CA PHE A 35 -2.03 -1.62 12.43
C PHE A 35 -0.94 -2.65 12.09
N TYR A 36 0.23 -2.19 11.64
CA TYR A 36 1.41 -3.02 11.37
C TYR A 36 2.68 -2.25 11.74
N GLU A 37 3.59 -2.88 12.49
CA GLU A 37 4.86 -2.29 12.90
C GLU A 37 5.95 -3.37 13.09
N ASN A 38 7.18 -3.05 12.71
CA ASN A 38 8.37 -3.88 12.92
C ASN A 38 8.20 -5.33 12.42
N GLY A 39 7.62 -5.47 11.23
CA GLY A 39 7.42 -6.78 10.60
C GLY A 39 6.19 -7.56 11.08
N LYS A 40 5.31 -6.97 11.91
CA LYS A 40 4.19 -7.67 12.56
C LYS A 40 2.89 -6.87 12.48
N PHE A 41 1.77 -7.59 12.38
CA PHE A 41 0.43 -7.02 12.58
C PHE A 41 0.17 -6.79 14.08
N LEU A 42 -0.60 -5.76 14.42
CA LEU A 42 -0.92 -5.35 15.80
C LEU A 42 -2.32 -5.79 16.27
N ILE A 43 -2.98 -6.68 15.50
CA ILE A 43 -4.35 -7.16 15.71
C ILE A 43 -4.42 -8.15 16.88
#